data_AF-A0AAI8CNB1-F1
#
_entry.id   AF-A0AAI8CNB1-F1
#
_cell.length_a   1.000
_cell.length_b   1.000
_cell.length_c   1.000
_cell.angle_alpha   90.00
_cell.angle_beta   90.00
_cell.angle_gamma   90.00
#
_symmetry.space_group_name_H-M   'P 1'
#
loop_
_entity.id
_entity.type
_entity.pdbx_description
1 polymer ?
#
loop_
_entity_poly.entity_id
_entity_poly.type
_entity_poly.pdbx_seq_one_letter_code
_entity_poly.pdbx_strand_id
1 'polypeptide(L)'
;MKNDASKKGKNIGVLLVSAPVLVVIVLMLAVISGLLSFYLLMFLETKKGTVLLPNFIGTDVRTAEQKLRSMGFKIEKVGDSGKVINMDPPGNTVVKKGRKVKLFAENAVQKSLLIPDFKGTWYKSVQQLFNLMEIHSVIKKVPEGGLEGTVIQTSPTPGSKVFTGDIVTLFVSTGTGSAGTSSSENEERPMERLDSTISEPQPGGTESALEVIPPSVPVESRSSQETKTEQETNESYPLSEGTPLNQGGQF
;
A
#
# COMPACT_ATOMS: atom_id res chain seq x y z
N MET A 1 23.69 43.85 89.85
CA MET A 1 23.32 43.19 88.59
C MET A 1 24.45 42.29 88.16
N LYS A 2 24.22 40.97 88.12
CA LYS A 2 25.13 39.98 87.54
C LYS A 2 24.77 39.82 86.06
N ASN A 3 25.76 39.59 85.21
CA ASN A 3 25.73 38.64 84.08
C ASN A 3 27.09 38.69 83.38
N ASP A 4 28.01 37.86 83.88
CA ASP A 4 29.23 37.44 83.20
C ASP A 4 28.87 36.77 81.87
N ALA A 5 29.28 37.38 80.76
CA ALA A 5 29.18 36.80 79.43
C ALA A 5 30.21 35.68 79.27
N SER A 6 29.81 34.44 79.56
CA SER A 6 30.59 33.24 79.29
C SER A 6 30.72 33.03 77.77
N LYS A 7 31.84 33.50 77.22
CA LYS A 7 32.27 33.24 75.84
C LYS A 7 32.65 31.76 75.73
N LYS A 8 31.67 30.92 75.43
CA LYS A 8 31.84 29.47 75.23
C LYS A 8 32.59 29.23 73.91
N GLY A 9 33.91 29.22 73.97
CA GLY A 9 34.76 28.72 72.90
C GLY A 9 34.37 27.28 72.60
N LYS A 10 33.79 27.04 71.42
CA LYS A 10 33.69 25.68 70.87
C LYS A 10 35.12 25.24 70.64
N ASN A 11 35.66 24.48 71.59
CA ASN A 11 36.87 23.70 71.37
C ASN A 11 36.55 22.74 70.24
N ILE A 12 36.97 23.10 69.03
CA ILE A 12 37.05 22.17 67.91
C ILE A 12 38.19 21.25 68.31
N GLY A 13 37.88 20.26 69.15
CA GLY A 13 38.81 19.20 69.49
C GLY A 13 39.16 18.51 68.19
N VAL A 14 40.30 18.88 67.61
CA VAL A 14 40.93 18.12 66.55
C VAL A 14 41.29 16.79 67.21
N LEU A 15 40.37 15.84 67.10
CA LEU A 15 40.58 14.48 67.55
C LEU A 15 41.77 14.00 66.72
N LEU A 16 42.92 13.84 67.38
CA LEU A 16 44.20 13.45 66.78
C LEU A 16 44.07 11.98 66.37
N VAL A 17 43.31 11.76 65.30
CA VAL A 17 43.12 10.46 64.67
C VAL A 17 44.45 10.06 64.07
N SER A 18 44.99 8.92 64.49
CA SER A 18 46.27 8.43 63.97
C SER A 18 46.22 8.34 62.43
N ALA A 19 47.34 8.62 61.76
CA ALA A 19 47.45 8.56 60.31
C ALA A 19 46.76 7.33 59.66
N PRO A 20 46.87 6.09 60.19
CA PRO A 20 46.15 4.95 59.62
C PRO A 20 44.63 5.05 59.75
N VAL A 21 44.11 5.60 60.85
CA VAL A 21 42.66 5.72 61.06
C VAL A 21 42.07 6.83 60.16
N LEU A 22 42.83 7.90 59.89
CA LEU A 22 42.42 8.93 58.93
C LEU A 22 42.25 8.33 57.52
N VAL A 23 43.16 7.46 57.09
CA VAL A 23 43.08 6.76 55.80
C VAL A 23 41.82 5.90 55.71
N VAL A 24 41.48 5.16 56.77
CA VAL A 24 40.26 4.34 56.82
C VAL A 24 38.99 5.20 56.74
N ILE A 25 38.97 6.35 57.41
CA ILE A 25 37.83 7.28 57.34
C ILE A 25 37.67 7.85 55.93
N VAL A 26 38.77 8.25 55.28
CA VAL A 26 38.73 8.75 53.89
C VAL A 26 38.25 7.67 52.93
N LEU A 27 38.68 6.42 53.09
CA LEU A 27 38.19 5.29 52.29
C LEU A 27 36.70 5.04 52.52
N MET A 28 36.22 5.08 53.77
CA MET A 28 34.80 4.97 54.08
C MET A 28 33.98 6.10 53.45
N LEU A 29 34.46 7.35 53.54
CA LEU A 29 33.80 8.50 52.90
C LEU A 29 33.81 8.39 51.37
N ALA A 30 34.87 7.87 50.76
CA ALA A 30 34.91 7.62 49.32
C ALA A 30 33.89 6.55 48.90
N VAL A 31 33.77 5.45 49.66
CA VAL A 31 32.77 4.40 49.41
C VAL A 31 31.35 4.94 49.62
N ILE A 32 31.11 5.68 50.71
CA ILE A 32 29.80 6.26 51.04
C ILE A 32 29.40 7.32 50.01
N SER A 33 30.32 8.21 49.62
CA SER A 33 30.03 9.21 48.58
C SER A 33 29.83 8.58 47.21
N GLY A 34 30.56 7.52 46.86
CA GLY A 34 30.34 6.74 45.66
C GLY A 34 28.95 6.08 45.65
N LEU A 35 28.57 5.42 46.76
CA LEU A 35 27.26 4.81 46.92
C LEU A 35 26.14 5.87 46.92
N LEU A 36 26.32 6.99 47.63
CA LEU A 36 25.34 8.07 47.69
C LEU A 36 25.20 8.79 46.34
N SER A 37 26.29 9.04 45.64
CA SER A 37 26.28 9.60 44.29
C SER A 37 25.60 8.65 43.32
N PHE A 38 25.91 7.34 43.38
CA PHE A 38 25.24 6.32 42.57
C PHE A 38 23.73 6.25 42.87
N TYR A 39 23.35 6.25 44.15
CA TYR A 39 21.94 6.27 44.56
C TYR A 39 21.23 7.56 44.13
N LEU A 40 21.91 8.71 44.23
CA LEU A 40 21.38 10.00 43.80
C LEU A 40 21.24 10.06 42.28
N LEU A 41 22.18 9.49 41.52
CA LEU A 41 22.16 9.43 40.06
C LEU A 41 21.05 8.49 39.57
N MET A 42 20.91 7.32 40.19
CA MET A 42 19.80 6.39 39.96
C MET A 42 18.44 7.01 40.35
N PHE A 43 18.39 7.77 41.45
CA PHE A 43 17.19 8.51 41.87
C PHE A 43 16.86 9.66 40.93
N LEU A 44 17.86 10.39 40.42
CA LEU A 44 17.69 11.43 39.39
C LEU A 44 17.22 10.84 38.05
N GLU A 45 17.65 9.63 37.71
CA GLU A 45 17.15 8.90 36.54
C GLU A 45 15.75 8.34 36.72
N THR A 46 15.37 8.03 37.96
CA THR A 46 14.00 7.65 38.33
C THR A 46 13.07 8.87 38.41
N LYS A 47 13.60 10.07 38.67
CA LYS A 47 12.87 11.36 38.63
C LYS A 47 12.50 11.84 37.22
N LYS A 48 12.95 11.15 36.17
CA LYS A 48 12.46 11.36 34.80
C LYS A 48 11.05 10.79 34.72
N GLY A 49 10.07 11.64 35.06
CA GLY A 49 8.69 11.32 35.40
C GLY A 49 8.04 10.14 34.69
N THR A 50 7.23 9.41 35.44
CA THR A 50 6.34 8.38 34.90
C THR A 50 5.02 9.03 34.46
N VAL A 51 4.39 8.43 33.46
CA VAL A 51 3.09 8.86 32.92
C VAL A 51 2.24 7.62 32.68
N LEU A 52 0.93 7.74 32.93
CA LEU A 52 -0.04 6.69 32.63
C LEU A 52 -0.16 6.56 31.11
N LEU A 53 0.08 5.36 30.59
CA LEU A 53 -0.19 5.00 29.20
C LEU A 53 -1.69 4.66 29.08
N PRO A 54 -2.51 5.47 28.39
CA PRO A 54 -3.92 5.14 28.23
C PRO A 54 -4.10 3.92 27.33
N ASN A 55 -5.18 3.18 27.53
CA ASN A 55 -5.57 2.11 26.63
C ASN A 55 -6.22 2.66 25.35
N PHE A 56 -5.71 2.25 24.20
CA PHE A 56 -6.23 2.59 22.87
C PHE A 56 -6.74 1.37 22.08
N ILE A 57 -6.80 0.18 22.68
CA ILE A 57 -7.36 -1.01 22.05
C ILE A 57 -8.81 -0.73 21.60
N GLY A 58 -9.16 -1.12 20.38
CA GLY A 58 -10.46 -0.87 19.74
C GLY A 58 -10.62 0.53 19.11
N THR A 59 -9.68 1.44 19.36
CA THR A 59 -9.64 2.79 18.76
C THR A 59 -8.95 2.74 17.39
N ASP A 60 -9.30 3.66 16.50
CA ASP A 60 -8.59 3.85 15.24
C ASP A 60 -7.10 4.14 15.48
N VAL A 61 -6.22 3.46 14.73
CA VAL A 61 -4.76 3.52 14.90
C VAL A 61 -4.23 4.93 14.69
N ARG A 62 -4.79 5.68 13.74
CA ARG A 62 -4.35 7.05 13.41
C ARG A 62 -4.67 8.01 14.55
N THR A 63 -5.85 7.85 15.13
CA THR A 63 -6.28 8.62 16.31
C THR A 63 -5.46 8.28 17.55
N ALA A 64 -5.21 7.00 17.80
CA ALA A 64 -4.38 6.53 18.90
C ALA A 64 -2.95 7.08 18.80
N GLU A 65 -2.37 7.02 17.59
CA GLU A 65 -1.03 7.52 17.31
C GLU A 65 -0.90 9.02 17.62
N GLN A 66 -1.85 9.84 17.15
CA GLN A 66 -1.84 11.29 17.40
C GLN A 66 -1.91 11.61 18.89
N LYS A 67 -2.82 10.95 19.63
CA LYS A 67 -2.98 11.15 21.08
C LYS A 67 -1.74 10.72 21.85
N LEU A 68 -1.16 9.57 21.55
CA LEU A 68 0.05 9.08 22.21
C LEU A 68 1.28 9.96 21.91
N ARG A 69 1.44 10.45 20.66
CA ARG A 69 2.50 11.40 20.30
C ARG A 69 2.34 12.72 21.06
N SER A 70 1.10 13.21 21.20
CA SER A 70 0.81 14.43 21.96
C SER A 70 1.16 14.30 23.45
N MET A 71 1.08 13.08 24.01
CA MET A 71 1.51 12.78 25.38
C MET A 71 3.03 12.59 25.50
N GLY A 72 3.77 12.71 24.39
CA GLY A 72 5.22 12.62 24.34
C GLY A 72 5.75 11.19 24.25
N PHE A 73 4.93 10.20 23.87
CA PHE A 73 5.38 8.84 23.60
C PHE A 73 6.00 8.72 22.21
N LYS A 74 6.99 7.84 22.08
CA LYS A 74 7.51 7.41 20.77
C LYS A 74 6.66 6.25 20.29
N ILE A 75 6.23 6.25 19.04
CA ILE A 75 5.29 5.24 18.54
C ILE A 75 5.93 4.44 17.41
N GLU A 76 5.74 3.13 17.46
CA GLU A 76 6.07 2.20 16.40
C GLU A 76 4.77 1.49 16.02
N LYS A 77 4.26 1.74 14.81
CA LYS A 77 3.03 1.08 14.33
C LYS A 77 3.39 -0.18 13.55
N VAL A 78 2.63 -1.23 13.78
CA VAL A 78 2.65 -2.48 13.02
C VAL A 78 1.29 -2.58 12.34
N GLY A 79 1.26 -2.23 11.06
CA GLY A 79 0.06 -2.11 10.25
C GLY A 79 -0.31 -0.67 9.87
N ASP A 80 -1.16 -0.54 8.85
CA ASP A 80 -1.43 0.76 8.21
C ASP A 80 -2.81 1.34 8.53
N SER A 81 -3.79 0.48 8.80
CA SER A 81 -5.19 0.90 8.95
C SER A 81 -5.96 0.00 9.91
N GLY A 82 -7.16 0.45 10.29
CA GLY A 82 -8.08 -0.27 11.16
C GLY A 82 -7.91 0.10 12.63
N LYS A 83 -8.44 -0.78 13.49
CA LYS A 83 -8.41 -0.60 14.94
C LYS A 83 -7.13 -1.13 15.55
N VAL A 84 -6.72 -0.55 16.68
CA VAL A 84 -5.64 -1.10 17.50
C VAL A 84 -6.16 -2.39 18.14
N ILE A 85 -5.56 -3.52 17.78
CA ILE A 85 -5.89 -4.82 18.37
C ILE A 85 -5.02 -5.14 19.58
N ASN A 86 -3.81 -4.56 19.65
CA ASN A 86 -2.89 -4.79 20.74
C ASN A 86 -1.91 -3.61 20.92
N MET A 87 -1.36 -3.49 22.13
CA MET A 87 -0.37 -2.47 22.49
C MET A 87 0.75 -3.09 23.35
N ASP A 88 1.98 -2.67 23.10
CA ASP A 88 3.13 -3.00 23.94
C ASP A 88 3.95 -1.73 24.26
N PRO A 89 4.02 -1.29 25.53
CA PRO A 89 3.41 -1.86 26.73
C PRO A 89 1.86 -1.84 26.70
N PRO A 90 1.19 -2.71 27.48
CA PRO A 90 -0.27 -2.75 27.51
C PRO A 90 -0.85 -1.44 28.06
N GLY A 91 -2.06 -1.11 27.62
CA GLY A 91 -2.79 0.06 28.08
C GLY A 91 -3.03 0.05 29.59
N ASN A 92 -3.29 1.23 30.15
CA ASN A 92 -3.48 1.49 31.57
C ASN A 92 -2.27 1.10 32.45
N THR A 93 -1.06 1.13 31.88
CA THR A 93 0.19 0.90 32.62
C THR A 93 0.94 2.20 32.87
N VAL A 94 1.67 2.27 33.98
CA VAL A 94 2.54 3.41 34.28
C VAL A 94 3.91 3.16 33.63
N VAL A 95 4.29 4.03 32.71
CA VAL A 95 5.53 3.90 31.93
C VAL A 95 6.38 5.16 32.07
N LYS A 96 7.68 5.03 31.79
CA LYS A 96 8.58 6.19 31.75
C LYS A 96 8.15 7.15 30.64
N LYS A 97 8.17 8.46 30.89
CA LYS A 97 7.90 9.47 29.86
C LYS A 97 8.84 9.26 28.66
N GLY A 98 8.30 9.34 27.44
CA GLY A 98 9.08 9.11 26.22
C GLY A 98 9.38 7.64 25.90
N ARG A 99 8.80 6.68 26.65
CA ARG A 99 8.87 5.26 26.31
C ARG A 99 8.32 5.03 24.89
N LYS A 100 8.94 4.09 24.18
CA LYS A 100 8.44 3.61 22.90
C LYS A 100 7.25 2.67 23.13
N VAL A 101 6.14 2.95 22.46
CA VAL A 101 4.90 2.17 22.47
C VAL A 101 4.70 1.57 21.08
N LYS A 102 4.54 0.26 21.01
CA LYS A 102 4.18 -0.47 19.80
C LYS A 102 2.67 -0.60 19.72
N LEU A 103 2.10 -0.20 18.58
CA LEU A 103 0.68 -0.36 18.27
C LEU A 103 0.53 -1.43 17.20
N PHE A 104 -0.26 -2.45 17.47
CA PHE A 104 -0.62 -3.47 16.49
C PHE A 104 -2.00 -3.14 15.94
N ALA A 105 -2.07 -2.89 14.63
CA ALA A 105 -3.30 -2.63 13.92
C ALA A 105 -3.93 -3.95 13.45
N GLU A 106 -5.25 -3.95 13.32
CA GLU A 106 -6.03 -5.05 12.75
C GLU A 106 -5.58 -5.39 11.33
N ASN A 107 -5.32 -4.38 10.49
CA ASN A 107 -4.81 -4.58 9.14
C ASN A 107 -3.30 -4.33 9.11
N ALA A 108 -2.54 -5.41 9.33
CA ALA A 108 -1.09 -5.42 9.17
C ALA A 108 -0.72 -5.22 7.70
N VAL A 109 -0.47 -3.98 7.31
CA VAL A 109 0.08 -3.53 6.01
C VAL A 109 -0.63 -4.15 4.80
N GLN A 110 -1.67 -3.50 4.32
CA GLN A 110 -2.20 -3.84 3.00
C GLN A 110 -1.19 -3.42 1.93
N LYS A 111 -0.71 -4.37 1.12
CA LYS A 111 0.14 -4.03 -0.03
C LYS A 111 -0.72 -3.19 -0.97
N SER A 112 -0.12 -2.14 -1.51
CA SER A 112 -0.78 -1.28 -2.49
C SER A 112 0.10 -1.12 -3.72
N LEU A 113 -0.56 -1.04 -4.87
CA LEU A 113 0.07 -0.88 -6.17
C LEU A 113 -0.50 0.38 -6.83
N LEU A 114 0.38 1.26 -7.32
CA LEU A 114 -0.02 2.27 -8.29
C LEU A 114 -0.10 1.58 -9.65
N ILE A 115 -1.27 1.59 -10.29
CA ILE A 115 -1.47 0.94 -11.60
C ILE A 115 -0.54 1.61 -12.63
N PRO A 116 0.45 0.89 -13.17
CA PRO A 116 1.23 1.37 -14.31
C PRO A 116 0.37 1.49 -15.57
N ASP A 117 0.84 2.24 -16.56
CA ASP A 117 0.22 2.16 -17.89
C ASP A 117 0.57 0.82 -18.54
N PHE A 118 -0.45 -0.02 -18.72
CA PHE A 118 -0.32 -1.34 -19.35
C PHE A 118 -0.72 -1.34 -20.82
N LYS A 119 -0.99 -0.17 -21.44
CA LYS A 119 -1.40 -0.09 -22.84
C LYS A 119 -0.37 -0.75 -23.76
N GLY A 120 -0.84 -1.64 -24.64
CA GLY A 120 -0.01 -2.42 -25.56
C GLY A 120 0.72 -3.61 -24.93
N THR A 121 0.61 -3.82 -23.61
CA THR A 121 1.22 -4.96 -22.93
C THR A 121 0.35 -6.21 -23.08
N TRP A 122 0.99 -7.38 -23.15
CA TRP A 122 0.29 -8.67 -23.19
C TRP A 122 -0.54 -8.91 -21.92
N TYR A 123 -1.85 -9.17 -22.09
CA TYR A 123 -2.77 -9.23 -20.94
C TYR A 123 -2.40 -10.28 -19.90
N LYS A 124 -1.87 -11.45 -20.30
CA LYS A 124 -1.49 -12.50 -19.33
C LYS A 124 -0.35 -12.08 -18.42
N SER A 125 0.61 -11.30 -18.92
CA SER A 125 1.73 -10.79 -18.12
C SER A 125 1.23 -9.85 -17.03
N VAL A 126 0.25 -9.00 -17.38
CA VAL A 126 -0.41 -8.09 -16.43
C VAL A 126 -1.20 -8.86 -15.38
N GLN A 127 -1.93 -9.90 -15.78
CA GLN A 127 -2.65 -10.77 -14.84
C GLN A 127 -1.71 -11.47 -13.86
N GLN A 128 -0.56 -11.96 -14.33
CA GLN A 128 0.42 -12.62 -13.47
C GLN A 128 1.00 -11.65 -12.43
N LEU A 129 1.26 -10.39 -12.83
CA LEU A 129 1.68 -9.34 -11.90
C LEU A 129 0.60 -9.05 -10.85
N PHE A 130 -0.67 -8.95 -11.25
CA PHE A 130 -1.77 -8.74 -10.30
C PHE A 130 -1.95 -9.92 -9.34
N ASN A 131 -1.86 -11.15 -9.83
CA ASN A 131 -1.91 -12.35 -8.98
C ASN A 131 -0.78 -12.37 -7.93
N LEU A 132 0.44 -11.97 -8.28
CA LEU A 132 1.56 -11.88 -7.33
C LEU A 132 1.31 -10.86 -6.21
N MET A 133 0.55 -9.81 -6.53
CA MET A 133 0.15 -8.76 -5.58
C MET A 133 -1.17 -9.08 -4.87
N GLU A 134 -1.73 -10.27 -5.08
CA GLU A 134 -3.03 -10.70 -4.54
C GLU A 134 -4.17 -9.77 -4.96
N ILE A 135 -4.09 -9.23 -6.18
CA ILE A 135 -5.09 -8.37 -6.82
C ILE A 135 -5.85 -9.21 -7.85
N HIS A 136 -7.18 -9.17 -7.80
CA HIS A 136 -8.03 -9.89 -8.73
C HIS A 136 -8.13 -9.14 -10.07
N SER A 137 -8.13 -9.88 -11.19
CA SER A 137 -8.26 -9.29 -12.51
C SER A 137 -9.42 -9.88 -13.31
N VAL A 138 -10.18 -9.03 -13.99
CA VAL A 138 -11.29 -9.41 -14.88
C VAL A 138 -10.96 -8.98 -16.29
N ILE A 139 -11.08 -9.89 -17.26
CA ILE A 139 -10.82 -9.58 -18.67
C ILE A 139 -12.13 -9.22 -19.36
N LYS A 140 -12.14 -8.07 -20.04
CA LYS A 140 -13.19 -7.68 -21.00
C LYS A 140 -12.57 -7.54 -22.38
N LYS A 141 -13.04 -8.35 -23.34
CA LYS A 141 -12.58 -8.28 -24.73
C LYS A 141 -13.33 -7.17 -25.46
N VAL A 142 -12.61 -6.34 -26.19
CA VAL A 142 -13.17 -5.23 -26.98
C VAL A 142 -12.59 -5.25 -28.40
N PRO A 143 -13.41 -4.94 -29.43
CA PRO A 143 -12.98 -4.94 -30.83
C PRO A 143 -12.22 -3.67 -31.23
N GLU A 144 -11.41 -3.11 -30.33
CA GLU A 144 -10.74 -1.81 -30.51
C GLU A 144 -9.26 -1.95 -30.90
N GLY A 145 -8.76 -0.94 -31.63
CA GLY A 145 -7.47 -0.92 -32.33
C GLY A 145 -6.25 -1.16 -31.45
N GLY A 146 -5.75 -2.39 -31.51
CA GLY A 146 -4.53 -2.87 -30.87
C GLY A 146 -4.17 -4.24 -31.42
N LEU A 147 -2.99 -4.74 -31.05
CA LEU A 147 -2.61 -6.12 -31.34
C LEU A 147 -3.53 -7.06 -30.54
N GLU A 148 -3.97 -8.15 -31.16
CA GLU A 148 -4.79 -9.16 -30.48
C GLU A 148 -4.13 -9.57 -29.15
N GLY A 149 -4.89 -9.60 -28.06
CA GLY A 149 -4.39 -9.99 -26.75
C GLY A 149 -3.54 -8.92 -26.04
N THR A 150 -3.51 -7.69 -26.53
CA THR A 150 -2.92 -6.57 -25.78
C THR A 150 -3.95 -5.80 -24.97
N VAL A 151 -3.53 -5.26 -23.83
CA VAL A 151 -4.36 -4.40 -23.00
C VAL A 151 -4.48 -3.04 -23.68
N ILE A 152 -5.70 -2.55 -23.86
CA ILE A 152 -5.99 -1.21 -24.39
C ILE A 152 -6.11 -0.23 -23.23
N GLN A 153 -6.77 -0.66 -22.16
CA GLN A 153 -7.08 0.17 -21.00
C GLN A 153 -7.28 -0.69 -19.75
N THR A 154 -7.09 -0.09 -18.58
CA THR A 154 -7.46 -0.66 -17.29
C THR A 154 -8.50 0.19 -16.57
N SER A 155 -9.34 -0.45 -15.75
CA SER A 155 -10.19 0.22 -14.78
C SER A 155 -9.95 -0.42 -13.40
N PRO A 156 -9.44 0.33 -12.40
CA PRO A 156 -9.15 1.78 -12.40
C PRO A 156 -8.07 2.21 -13.42
N THR A 157 -8.06 3.51 -13.76
CA THR A 157 -7.13 4.09 -14.75
C THR A 157 -5.68 4.02 -14.28
N PRO A 158 -4.69 4.10 -15.20
CA PRO A 158 -3.28 4.23 -14.83
C PRO A 158 -3.05 5.38 -13.83
N GLY A 159 -2.19 5.16 -12.86
CA GLY A 159 -1.91 6.07 -11.73
C GLY A 159 -2.86 5.93 -10.54
N SER A 160 -3.98 5.19 -10.67
CA SER A 160 -4.83 4.86 -9.53
C SER A 160 -4.14 3.91 -8.56
N LYS A 161 -4.41 4.07 -7.26
CA LYS A 161 -3.89 3.21 -6.20
C LYS A 161 -4.90 2.09 -5.93
N VAL A 162 -4.44 0.84 -6.01
CA VAL A 162 -5.21 -0.37 -5.68
C VAL A 162 -4.56 -1.12 -4.53
N PHE A 163 -5.37 -1.85 -3.77
CA PHE A 163 -4.97 -2.61 -2.59
C PHE A 163 -5.11 -4.11 -2.84
N THR A 164 -4.44 -4.92 -2.01
CA THR A 164 -4.64 -6.38 -1.98
C THR A 164 -6.13 -6.72 -1.84
N GLY A 165 -6.62 -7.62 -2.69
CA GLY A 165 -8.02 -8.04 -2.75
C GLY A 165 -8.91 -7.20 -3.69
N ASP A 166 -8.43 -6.06 -4.19
CA ASP A 166 -9.19 -5.25 -5.16
C ASP A 166 -9.35 -5.97 -6.51
N ILE A 167 -10.35 -5.54 -7.28
CA ILE A 167 -10.63 -6.06 -8.62
C ILE A 167 -10.27 -5.01 -9.67
N VAL A 168 -9.39 -5.36 -10.60
CA VAL A 168 -9.00 -4.54 -11.76
C VAL A 168 -9.54 -5.15 -13.05
N THR A 169 -10.27 -4.36 -13.83
CA THR A 169 -10.75 -4.77 -15.16
C THR A 169 -9.71 -4.43 -16.23
N LEU A 170 -9.32 -5.42 -17.03
CA LEU A 170 -8.44 -5.29 -18.19
C LEU A 170 -9.29 -5.31 -19.47
N PHE A 171 -9.25 -4.24 -20.24
CA PHE A 171 -9.84 -4.18 -21.58
C PHE A 171 -8.81 -4.67 -22.59
N VAL A 172 -9.11 -5.78 -23.27
CA VAL A 172 -8.17 -6.50 -24.15
C VAL A 172 -8.65 -6.44 -25.60
N SER A 173 -7.75 -6.09 -26.53
CA SER A 173 -8.07 -6.04 -27.96
C SER A 173 -8.29 -7.43 -28.55
N THR A 174 -9.31 -7.56 -29.39
CA THR A 174 -9.54 -8.76 -30.22
C THR A 174 -8.86 -8.69 -31.59
N GLY A 175 -8.04 -7.67 -31.87
CA GLY A 175 -7.26 -7.58 -33.11
C GLY A 175 -8.07 -7.29 -34.39
N THR A 176 -9.37 -7.05 -34.29
CA THR A 176 -10.29 -6.84 -35.43
C THR A 176 -10.16 -5.46 -36.08
N GLY A 177 -9.01 -4.79 -35.92
CA GLY A 177 -8.79 -3.41 -36.34
C GLY A 177 -7.37 -3.16 -36.86
N SER A 178 -6.87 -3.96 -37.80
CA SER A 178 -5.95 -3.55 -38.88
C SER A 178 -5.48 -4.79 -39.66
N ALA A 179 -6.19 -5.14 -40.74
CA ALA A 179 -5.65 -5.99 -41.80
C ALA A 179 -5.04 -5.06 -42.87
N GLY A 180 -3.79 -4.66 -42.66
CA GLY A 180 -3.05 -3.80 -43.56
C GLY A 180 -1.57 -4.17 -43.60
N THR A 181 -1.21 -4.98 -44.59
CA THR A 181 0.07 -4.96 -45.33
C THR A 181 1.38 -5.02 -44.55
N SER A 182 2.07 -6.17 -44.63
CA SER A 182 3.54 -6.17 -44.83
C SER A 182 4.00 -7.49 -45.47
N SER A 183 4.38 -7.37 -46.73
CA SER A 183 5.17 -8.27 -47.57
C SER A 183 6.52 -8.66 -46.96
N SER A 184 6.90 -9.94 -47.10
CA SER A 184 8.30 -10.36 -47.20
C SER A 184 8.42 -11.43 -48.29
N GLU A 185 8.90 -10.97 -49.43
CA GLU A 185 9.50 -11.72 -50.52
C GLU A 185 10.93 -12.08 -50.12
N ASN A 186 11.39 -13.32 -50.32
CA ASN A 186 12.61 -13.65 -51.09
C ASN A 186 12.99 -15.16 -51.01
N GLU A 187 13.28 -15.73 -52.20
CA GLU A 187 14.25 -16.81 -52.54
C GLU A 187 14.13 -18.21 -51.85
N GLU A 188 14.26 -19.38 -52.49
CA GLU A 188 15.08 -19.86 -53.63
C GLU A 188 14.41 -21.06 -54.38
N ARG A 189 14.79 -21.25 -55.66
CA ARG A 189 14.57 -22.42 -56.57
C ARG A 189 15.33 -23.69 -56.07
N PRO A 190 15.27 -24.93 -56.66
CA PRO A 190 14.91 -25.36 -58.05
C PRO A 190 14.10 -26.71 -58.07
N MET A 191 13.71 -27.40 -59.15
CA MET A 191 14.29 -27.75 -60.46
C MET A 191 13.20 -28.26 -61.44
N GLU A 192 13.46 -28.01 -62.72
CA GLU A 192 13.26 -28.87 -63.89
C GLU A 192 11.91 -29.55 -64.18
N ARG A 193 11.34 -29.22 -65.35
CA ARG A 193 11.33 -30.16 -66.49
C ARG A 193 11.04 -29.45 -67.81
N LEU A 194 11.85 -29.81 -68.80
CA LEU A 194 11.71 -29.51 -70.23
C LEU A 194 10.40 -30.12 -70.77
N ASP A 195 9.68 -29.38 -71.60
CA ASP A 195 9.47 -29.83 -72.98
C ASP A 195 9.28 -28.62 -73.92
N SER A 196 9.71 -28.84 -75.14
CA SER A 196 9.97 -27.90 -76.22
C SER A 196 8.75 -27.86 -77.14
N THR A 197 8.41 -26.69 -77.70
CA THR A 197 8.06 -26.54 -79.14
C THR A 197 7.82 -25.07 -79.46
N ILE A 198 8.51 -24.65 -80.53
CA ILE A 198 8.62 -23.32 -81.12
C ILE A 198 7.34 -22.93 -81.88
N SER A 199 6.91 -21.67 -81.75
CA SER A 199 6.33 -20.84 -82.82
C SER A 199 6.24 -19.38 -82.37
N GLU A 200 6.94 -18.50 -83.07
CA GLU A 200 6.77 -17.03 -83.10
C GLU A 200 6.41 -16.69 -84.58
N PRO A 201 5.76 -15.54 -84.96
CA PRO A 201 5.65 -14.28 -84.22
C PRO A 201 4.36 -13.41 -84.39
N GLN A 202 4.33 -12.32 -83.60
CA GLN A 202 3.84 -10.94 -83.92
C GLN A 202 2.36 -10.52 -83.65
N PRO A 203 2.03 -9.20 -83.58
CA PRO A 203 1.81 -8.47 -82.31
C PRO A 203 0.45 -7.72 -82.20
N GLY A 204 0.12 -7.23 -80.99
CA GLY A 204 -0.66 -5.99 -80.81
C GLY A 204 -2.13 -6.10 -80.37
N GLY A 205 -2.47 -5.30 -79.35
CA GLY A 205 -3.84 -4.96 -78.87
C GLY A 205 -4.57 -6.10 -78.17
N THR A 206 -5.43 -5.93 -77.17
CA THR A 206 -5.99 -4.78 -76.43
C THR A 206 -6.76 -5.42 -75.26
N GLU A 207 -6.80 -4.74 -74.12
CA GLU A 207 -7.87 -4.82 -73.10
C GLU A 207 -8.02 -6.13 -72.30
N SER A 208 -7.43 -6.15 -71.10
CA SER A 208 -7.76 -7.14 -70.05
C SER A 208 -8.95 -6.63 -69.23
N ALA A 209 -10.16 -7.02 -69.63
CA ALA A 209 -11.34 -7.07 -68.78
C ALA A 209 -11.80 -8.53 -68.75
N LEU A 210 -11.52 -9.25 -67.65
CA LEU A 210 -12.11 -10.56 -67.41
C LEU A 210 -12.88 -10.56 -66.09
N GLU A 211 -14.18 -10.43 -66.29
CA GLU A 211 -15.28 -10.84 -65.43
C GLU A 211 -15.16 -12.34 -65.08
N VAL A 212 -15.32 -12.68 -63.80
CA VAL A 212 -15.46 -14.08 -63.35
C VAL A 212 -16.63 -14.18 -62.37
N ILE A 213 -17.68 -14.85 -62.82
CA ILE A 213 -18.83 -15.42 -62.10
C ILE A 213 -19.03 -16.82 -62.75
N PRO A 214 -19.59 -17.88 -62.14
CA PRO A 214 -19.69 -18.42 -60.75
C PRO A 214 -19.19 -19.92 -60.72
N PRO A 215 -19.52 -20.83 -59.75
CA PRO A 215 -20.89 -21.35 -59.45
C PRO A 215 -21.23 -21.62 -57.94
N SER A 216 -22.39 -21.13 -57.51
CA SER A 216 -23.59 -21.86 -57.04
C SER A 216 -23.53 -23.17 -56.19
N VAL A 217 -24.06 -23.03 -54.95
CA VAL A 217 -24.98 -23.90 -54.13
C VAL A 217 -24.54 -25.31 -53.64
N PRO A 218 -25.11 -25.89 -52.53
CA PRO A 218 -26.49 -25.75 -52.03
C PRO A 218 -26.73 -25.40 -50.54
N VAL A 219 -27.92 -24.82 -50.38
CA VAL A 219 -28.74 -24.56 -49.19
C VAL A 219 -29.30 -25.87 -48.60
N GLU A 220 -29.47 -25.94 -47.27
CA GLU A 220 -30.69 -26.33 -46.51
C GLU A 220 -30.24 -26.75 -45.09
N SER A 221 -30.72 -26.16 -43.99
CA SER A 221 -32.01 -26.51 -43.40
C SER A 221 -32.39 -25.53 -42.28
N ARG A 222 -33.64 -25.09 -42.33
CA ARG A 222 -34.39 -24.36 -41.30
C ARG A 222 -34.44 -25.12 -39.96
N SER A 223 -34.44 -24.38 -38.84
CA SER A 223 -35.63 -24.28 -37.96
C SER A 223 -35.41 -23.31 -36.80
N SER A 224 -36.11 -22.18 -36.87
CA SER A 224 -36.88 -21.48 -35.83
C SER A 224 -36.74 -21.92 -34.36
N GLN A 225 -36.52 -20.94 -33.47
CA GLN A 225 -37.53 -20.51 -32.49
C GLN A 225 -37.20 -19.16 -31.82
N GLU A 226 -38.17 -18.25 -31.89
CA GLU A 226 -38.34 -17.04 -31.08
C GLU A 226 -38.37 -17.34 -29.58
N THR A 227 -37.85 -16.44 -28.73
CA THR A 227 -38.72 -15.71 -27.79
C THR A 227 -38.05 -14.46 -27.23
N LYS A 228 -38.76 -13.34 -27.43
CA LYS A 228 -38.65 -12.01 -26.84
C LYS A 228 -39.10 -12.05 -25.37
N THR A 229 -38.47 -11.27 -24.48
CA THR A 229 -39.14 -10.47 -23.42
C THR A 229 -38.13 -9.48 -22.82
N GLU A 230 -38.28 -8.21 -23.17
CA GLU A 230 -37.92 -7.04 -22.35
C GLU A 230 -38.78 -7.01 -21.09
N GLN A 231 -38.23 -6.59 -19.95
CA GLN A 231 -38.89 -5.57 -19.13
C GLN A 231 -37.93 -4.90 -18.14
N GLU A 232 -37.86 -3.57 -18.30
CA GLU A 232 -37.47 -2.54 -17.34
C GLU A 232 -37.95 -2.81 -15.90
N THR A 233 -37.13 -2.44 -14.92
CA THR A 233 -37.61 -1.54 -13.87
C THR A 233 -36.45 -0.74 -13.27
N ASN A 234 -36.42 0.54 -13.61
CA ASN A 234 -35.72 1.59 -12.89
C ASN A 234 -36.44 1.81 -11.55
N GLU A 235 -35.72 1.71 -10.43
CA GLU A 235 -36.15 2.35 -9.18
C GLU A 235 -35.13 3.41 -8.74
N SER A 236 -35.61 4.64 -8.88
CA SER A 236 -35.03 5.89 -8.45
C SER A 236 -35.12 6.03 -6.92
N TYR A 237 -34.02 6.41 -6.27
CA TYR A 237 -34.05 6.94 -4.89
C TYR A 237 -33.94 8.47 -4.92
N PRO A 238 -34.91 9.22 -4.38
CA PRO A 238 -34.76 10.66 -4.24
C PRO A 238 -34.09 11.07 -2.92
N LEU A 239 -33.36 12.17 -3.07
CA LEU A 239 -32.86 13.19 -2.14
C LEU A 239 -33.17 13.11 -0.63
N SER A 240 -32.07 13.26 0.12
CA SER A 240 -31.86 14.19 1.24
C SER A 240 -33.04 15.04 1.73
N GLU A 241 -33.45 14.81 2.98
CA GLU A 241 -34.08 15.83 3.82
C GLU A 241 -33.18 16.16 5.01
N GLY A 242 -32.97 17.46 5.21
CA GLY A 242 -32.11 18.03 6.25
C GLY A 242 -32.71 17.95 7.64
N THR A 243 -31.85 17.81 8.64
CA THR A 243 -32.20 18.00 10.04
C THR A 243 -32.10 19.49 10.38
N PRO A 244 -33.17 20.15 10.90
CA PRO A 244 -33.04 21.49 11.43
C PRO A 244 -32.30 21.50 12.77
N LEU A 245 -31.41 22.49 12.91
CA LEU A 245 -30.75 22.90 14.16
C LEU A 245 -31.80 23.25 15.22
N ASN A 246 -31.87 22.47 16.29
CA ASN A 246 -32.55 22.90 17.51
C ASN A 246 -31.59 23.74 18.36
N GLN A 247 -31.72 25.07 18.24
CA GLN A 247 -31.21 26.02 19.22
C GLN A 247 -32.26 26.15 20.34
N GLY A 248 -31.86 25.82 21.57
CA GLY A 248 -32.68 26.10 22.75
C GLY A 248 -31.87 25.98 24.02
N GLY A 249 -31.64 27.12 24.68
CA GLY A 249 -31.23 27.16 26.10
C GLY A 249 -30.13 28.16 26.44
N GLN A 250 -30.43 29.46 26.41
CA GLN A 250 -29.83 30.40 27.36
C GLN A 250 -30.54 30.21 28.71
N PHE A 251 -29.78 30.00 29.78
CA PHE A 251 -29.78 30.71 31.07
C PHE A 251 -28.76 30.04 32.00
#